data_AF-A0A6B3NM08-F1
#
_entry.id   AF-A0A6B3NM08-F1
#
_cell.length_a   1.000
_cell.length_b   1.000
_cell.length_c   1.000
_cell.angle_alpha   90.00
_cell.angle_beta   90.00
_cell.angle_gamma   90.00
#
_symmetry.space_group_name_H-M   'P 1'
#
loop_
_entity.id
_entity.type
_entity.pdbx_description
1 polymer ?
#
loop_
_entity_poly.entity_id
_entity_poly.type
_entity_poly.pdbx_seq_one_letter_code
_entity_poly.pdbx_strand_id
1 'polypeptide(L)'
;SRFLAAIDALESSGFAYTLARPSLVVLSGLTASFLAGGQIPIPVPSTGSDTVTIEYKEFGIRLALSPTVISRDRITLKVAPEVSELDYNNAVNIAGVTVPGLTVRRTDTSVSLADGESFIISGLISSRARSAVDKFPGLGDIPILGAFFRQSSLRREETELLMIVTPHLVQPLAANARLPELPGERLRNYDPSWGRLFFLENGNFEQRSGLSQ
;
A
#
# COMPACT_ATOMS: atom_id res chain seq x y z
N SER A 1 14.63 35.73 -12.37
CA SER A 1 14.59 34.65 -11.37
C SER A 1 13.17 34.26 -10.91
N ARG A 2 12.14 35.10 -11.01
CA ARG A 2 10.75 34.77 -10.62
C ARG A 2 10.05 33.70 -11.46
N PHE A 3 10.47 33.50 -12.71
CA PHE A 3 9.92 32.48 -13.62
C PHE A 3 10.30 31.06 -13.18
N LEU A 4 11.51 30.86 -12.67
CA LEU A 4 11.98 29.54 -12.19
C LEU A 4 11.31 29.13 -10.88
N ALA A 5 11.02 30.08 -9.99
CA ALA A 5 10.30 29.80 -8.74
C ALA A 5 8.82 29.43 -8.96
N ALA A 6 8.21 29.89 -10.07
CA ALA A 6 6.86 29.47 -10.45
C ALA A 6 6.87 28.07 -11.10
N ILE A 7 7.94 27.72 -11.83
CA ILE A 7 8.14 26.39 -12.42
C ILE A 7 8.38 25.33 -11.33
N ASP A 8 9.21 25.61 -10.32
CA ASP A 8 9.46 24.71 -9.17
C ASP A 8 8.19 24.44 -8.33
N ALA A 9 7.26 25.38 -8.27
CA ALA A 9 6.00 25.23 -7.54
C ALA A 9 4.99 24.30 -8.25
N LEU A 10 5.14 24.11 -9.57
CA LEU A 10 4.27 23.28 -10.40
C LEU A 10 4.78 21.83 -10.53
N GLU A 11 6.03 21.54 -10.17
CA GLU A 11 6.67 20.23 -10.37
C GLU A 11 6.44 19.23 -9.22
N SER A 12 5.67 19.58 -8.19
CA SER A 12 5.46 18.72 -7.00
C SER A 12 4.19 17.86 -7.04
N SER A 13 3.56 17.65 -8.20
CA SER A 13 2.43 16.71 -8.33
C SER A 13 2.92 15.26 -8.45
N GLY A 14 3.67 14.79 -7.45
CA GLY A 14 4.09 13.40 -7.36
C GLY A 14 2.92 12.53 -6.90
N PHE A 15 2.13 12.02 -7.85
CA PHE A 15 1.11 11.02 -7.55
C PHE A 15 1.78 9.66 -7.33
N ALA A 16 1.79 9.17 -6.09
CA ALA A 16 2.20 7.80 -5.78
C ALA A 16 0.94 6.91 -5.74
N TYR A 17 0.91 5.86 -6.55
CA TYR A 17 -0.15 4.85 -6.53
C TYR A 17 0.40 3.54 -6.00
N THR A 18 -0.22 3.01 -4.94
CA THR A 18 0.13 1.70 -4.37
C THR A 18 -0.97 0.70 -4.73
N LEU A 19 -0.65 -0.28 -5.57
CA LEU A 19 -1.55 -1.37 -5.93
C LEU A 19 -1.12 -2.66 -5.22
N ALA A 20 -1.98 -3.14 -4.34
CA ALA A 20 -1.86 -4.46 -3.73
C ALA A 20 -2.96 -5.37 -4.27
N ARG A 21 -2.59 -6.53 -4.81
CA ARG A 21 -3.54 -7.58 -5.27
C ARG A 21 -3.25 -8.90 -4.56
N PRO A 22 -3.59 -9.04 -3.28
CA PRO A 22 -3.46 -10.33 -2.59
C PRO A 22 -4.50 -11.32 -3.14
N SER A 23 -4.07 -12.56 -3.36
CA SER A 23 -4.93 -13.66 -3.81
C SER A 23 -4.74 -14.87 -2.90
N LEU A 24 -5.84 -15.55 -2.56
CA LEU A 24 -5.84 -16.74 -1.72
C LEU A 24 -6.81 -17.78 -2.29
N VAL A 25 -6.44 -19.05 -2.19
CA VAL A 25 -7.29 -20.19 -2.54
C VAL A 25 -7.56 -20.98 -1.26
N VAL A 26 -8.82 -21.28 -0.99
CA VAL A 26 -9.24 -22.05 0.19
C VAL A 26 -10.50 -22.84 -0.12
N LEU A 27 -10.73 -23.91 0.64
CA LEU A 27 -11.97 -24.68 0.57
C LEU A 27 -13.14 -23.90 1.18
N SER A 28 -14.35 -24.19 0.66
CA SER A 28 -15.59 -23.66 1.23
C SER A 28 -15.76 -24.08 2.69
N GLY A 29 -16.14 -23.14 3.54
CA GLY A 29 -16.34 -23.30 4.98
C GLY A 29 -15.06 -23.19 5.82
N LEU A 30 -13.89 -23.07 5.19
CA LEU A 30 -12.61 -22.91 5.91
C LEU A 30 -12.13 -21.47 5.86
N THR A 31 -11.40 -21.09 6.91
CA THR A 31 -10.74 -19.79 6.98
C THR A 31 -9.31 -19.92 6.50
N ALA A 32 -8.89 -18.98 5.65
CA ALA A 32 -7.49 -18.82 5.25
C ALA A 32 -7.00 -17.41 5.61
N SER A 33 -5.71 -17.31 5.90
CA SER A 33 -5.03 -16.04 6.12
C SER A 33 -3.74 -15.97 5.30
N PHE A 34 -3.39 -14.77 4.88
CA PHE A 34 -2.18 -14.44 4.14
C PHE A 34 -1.61 -13.16 4.72
N LEU A 35 -0.28 -13.12 4.84
CA LEU A 35 0.47 -11.93 5.23
C LEU A 35 1.66 -11.80 4.27
N ALA A 36 1.74 -10.67 3.57
CA ALA A 36 2.91 -10.25 2.83
C ALA A 36 3.42 -8.94 3.43
N GLY A 37 4.56 -9.00 4.11
CA GLY A 37 5.09 -7.85 4.82
C GLY A 37 6.26 -8.20 5.72
N GLY A 38 6.44 -7.42 6.78
CA GLY A 38 7.53 -7.57 7.73
C GLY A 38 7.06 -7.41 9.17
N GLN A 39 8.01 -7.47 10.09
CA GLN A 39 7.79 -7.18 11.50
C GLN A 39 8.74 -6.05 11.92
N ILE A 40 8.23 -5.10 12.71
CA ILE A 40 9.04 -4.08 13.36
C ILE A 40 9.22 -4.41 14.84
N PRO A 41 10.44 -4.32 15.39
CA PRO A 41 10.69 -4.43 16.82
C PRO A 41 10.32 -3.12 17.52
N ILE A 42 9.46 -3.19 18.54
CA ILE A 42 9.03 -2.06 19.36
C ILE A 42 9.58 -2.27 20.78
N PRO A 43 10.40 -1.35 21.32
CA PRO A 43 10.83 -1.39 22.70
C PRO A 43 9.66 -1.05 23.63
N VAL A 44 9.34 -1.95 24.55
CA VAL A 44 8.32 -1.79 25.59
C VAL A 44 9.01 -1.74 26.95
N PRO A 45 8.93 -0.62 27.69
CA PRO A 45 9.47 -0.53 29.04
C PRO A 45 8.73 -1.50 29.98
N SER A 46 9.46 -2.32 30.74
CA SER A 46 8.88 -3.19 31.75
C SER A 46 8.42 -2.37 32.96
N THR A 47 7.17 -2.55 33.42
CA THR A 47 6.68 -1.89 34.63
C THR A 47 7.36 -2.48 35.86
N GLY A 48 8.26 -1.73 36.50
CA GLY A 48 8.90 -2.11 37.77
C GLY A 48 10.35 -2.62 37.65
N SER A 49 10.94 -2.62 36.46
CA SER A 49 12.36 -2.90 36.24
C SER A 49 12.94 -1.98 35.15
N ASP A 50 14.22 -1.65 35.21
CA ASP A 50 14.93 -0.85 34.19
C ASP A 50 15.26 -1.67 32.91
N THR A 51 14.45 -2.69 32.62
CA THR A 51 14.66 -3.61 31.50
C THR A 51 13.71 -3.28 30.37
N VAL A 52 14.25 -3.13 29.16
CA VAL A 52 13.47 -2.92 27.94
C VAL A 52 13.23 -4.26 27.27
N THR A 53 11.96 -4.60 27.04
CA THR A 53 11.55 -5.80 26.29
C THR A 53 11.26 -5.40 24.84
N ILE A 54 11.46 -6.31 23.88
CA ILE A 54 11.14 -6.08 22.48
C ILE A 54 9.85 -6.83 22.11
N GLU A 55 8.85 -6.11 21.61
CA GLU A 55 7.63 -6.67 21.02
C GLU A 55 7.69 -6.54 19.50
N TYR A 56 7.40 -7.61 18.75
CA TYR A 56 7.36 -7.56 17.29
C TYR A 56 5.95 -7.27 16.80
N LYS A 57 5.80 -6.22 15.98
CA LYS A 57 4.53 -5.86 15.34
C LYS A 57 4.60 -6.07 13.83
N GLU A 58 3.68 -6.86 13.31
CA GLU A 58 3.54 -7.08 11.86
C GLU A 58 3.00 -5.85 11.14
N PHE A 59 3.51 -5.63 9.93
CA PHE A 59 2.97 -4.67 8.96
C PHE A 59 3.05 -5.25 7.55
N GLY A 60 2.35 -4.62 6.60
CA GLY A 60 2.21 -5.07 5.21
C GLY A 60 0.76 -5.36 4.84
N ILE A 61 0.57 -6.24 3.86
CA ILE A 61 -0.74 -6.64 3.34
C ILE A 61 -1.16 -7.93 4.02
N ARG A 62 -2.26 -7.88 4.77
CA ARG A 62 -2.90 -9.05 5.38
C ARG A 62 -4.26 -9.27 4.74
N LEU A 63 -4.57 -10.51 4.38
CA LEU A 63 -5.88 -10.91 3.89
C LEU A 63 -6.34 -12.12 4.69
N ALA A 64 -7.43 -11.98 5.42
CA ALA A 64 -8.16 -13.09 6.00
C ALA A 64 -9.50 -13.26 5.29
N LEU A 65 -9.86 -14.49 4.95
CA LEU A 65 -11.13 -14.77 4.29
C LEU A 65 -11.72 -16.12 4.70
N SER A 66 -13.04 -16.22 4.63
CA SER A 66 -13.80 -17.45 4.81
C SER A 66 -14.94 -17.48 3.79
N PRO A 67 -14.83 -18.30 2.73
CA PRO A 67 -15.87 -18.42 1.72
C PRO A 67 -16.86 -19.53 2.10
N THR A 68 -18.12 -19.34 1.72
CA THR A 68 -19.18 -20.33 1.80
C THR A 68 -19.90 -20.37 0.47
N VAL A 69 -19.80 -21.49 -0.23
CA VAL A 69 -20.51 -21.73 -1.48
C VAL A 69 -21.96 -22.08 -1.17
N ILE A 70 -22.90 -21.24 -1.60
CA ILE A 70 -24.34 -21.43 -1.35
C ILE A 70 -24.96 -22.24 -2.50
N SER A 71 -24.62 -21.89 -3.74
CA SER A 71 -25.11 -22.50 -4.97
C SER A 71 -24.00 -22.50 -6.04
N ARG A 72 -24.29 -23.07 -7.22
CA ARG A 72 -23.30 -23.13 -8.33
C ARG A 72 -22.79 -21.76 -8.79
N ASP A 73 -23.54 -20.71 -8.49
CA ASP A 73 -23.36 -19.35 -8.99
C ASP A 73 -23.27 -18.31 -7.86
N ARG A 74 -23.27 -18.70 -6.58
CA ARG A 74 -23.27 -17.74 -5.47
C ARG A 74 -22.34 -18.15 -4.34
N ILE A 75 -21.48 -17.21 -3.98
CA ILE A 75 -20.45 -17.35 -2.96
C ILE A 75 -20.68 -16.25 -1.94
N THR A 76 -20.86 -16.63 -0.69
CA THR A 76 -20.76 -15.68 0.43
C THR A 76 -19.34 -15.67 0.93
N LEU A 77 -18.74 -14.49 1.03
CA LEU A 77 -17.37 -14.31 1.48
C LEU A 77 -17.37 -13.39 2.70
N LYS A 78 -16.90 -13.91 3.84
CA LYS A 78 -16.43 -13.06 4.92
C LYS A 78 -14.98 -12.69 4.62
N VAL A 79 -14.68 -11.40 4.53
CA VAL A 79 -13.37 -10.90 4.09
C VAL A 79 -12.89 -9.78 5.00
N ALA A 80 -11.62 -9.86 5.38
CA ALA A 80 -10.96 -8.87 6.21
C ALA A 80 -9.57 -8.51 5.63
N PRO A 81 -9.51 -7.66 4.59
CA PRO A 81 -8.25 -7.14 4.08
C PRO A 81 -7.74 -6.00 4.97
N GLU A 82 -6.44 -6.01 5.21
CA GLU A 82 -5.71 -4.97 5.92
C GLU A 82 -4.45 -4.61 5.14
N VAL A 83 -4.21 -3.32 4.95
CA VAL A 83 -2.97 -2.77 4.42
C VAL A 83 -2.36 -1.90 5.50
N SER A 84 -1.11 -2.19 5.86
CA SER A 84 -0.38 -1.46 6.89
C SER A 84 1.01 -1.07 6.40
N GLU A 85 1.39 0.18 6.65
CA GLU A 85 2.63 0.79 6.20
C GLU A 85 3.31 1.50 7.37
N LEU A 86 4.64 1.53 7.36
CA LEU A 86 5.42 2.29 8.34
C LEU A 86 5.26 3.78 8.05
N ASP A 87 4.83 4.54 9.05
CA ASP A 87 4.69 5.99 8.99
C ASP A 87 5.75 6.68 9.85
N TYR A 88 6.82 7.13 9.20
CA TYR A 88 7.90 7.87 9.85
C TYR A 88 7.52 9.31 10.20
N ASN A 89 6.44 9.88 9.62
CA ASN A 89 5.96 11.21 9.99
C ASN A 89 5.25 11.21 11.35
N ASN A 90 4.71 10.06 11.74
CA ASN A 90 4.06 9.84 13.03
C ASN A 90 4.92 8.95 13.96
N ALA A 91 6.25 9.06 13.85
CA ALA A 91 7.17 8.31 14.68
C ALA A 91 7.24 8.83 16.12
N VAL A 92 7.46 7.92 17.06
CA VAL A 92 7.65 8.21 18.49
C VAL A 92 9.05 7.78 18.93
N ASN A 93 9.68 8.56 19.80
CA ASN A 93 10.96 8.18 20.41
C ASN A 93 10.69 7.46 21.74
N ILE A 94 11.09 6.20 21.82
CA ILE A 94 10.97 5.36 23.02
C ILE A 94 12.35 4.86 23.38
N ALA A 95 12.82 5.16 24.60
CA ALA A 95 14.14 4.74 25.09
C ALA A 95 15.31 5.07 24.14
N GLY A 96 15.25 6.22 23.45
CA GLY A 96 16.28 6.65 22.49
C GLY A 96 16.19 6.00 21.09
N VAL A 97 15.19 5.14 20.85
CA VAL A 97 14.93 4.53 19.55
C VAL A 97 13.72 5.19 18.90
N THR A 98 13.87 5.60 17.64
CA THR A 98 12.75 6.12 16.83
C THR A 98 11.92 4.95 16.30
N VAL A 99 10.69 4.84 16.77
CA VAL A 99 9.71 3.83 16.36
C VAL A 99 8.71 4.48 15.40
N PRO A 100 8.62 4.04 14.13
CA PRO A 100 7.63 4.59 13.21
C PRO A 100 6.20 4.24 13.67
N GLY A 101 5.25 5.13 13.38
CA GLY A 101 3.83 4.82 13.50
C GLY A 101 3.42 3.76 12.48
N LEU A 102 2.21 3.23 12.62
CA LEU A 102 1.59 2.36 11.61
C LEU A 102 0.37 3.06 11.03
N THR A 103 0.39 3.32 9.73
CA THR A 103 -0.83 3.67 8.99
C THR A 103 -1.53 2.39 8.60
N VAL A 104 -2.72 2.15 9.15
CA VAL A 104 -3.47 0.90 8.94
C VAL A 104 -4.80 1.21 8.27
N ARG A 105 -5.09 0.48 7.20
CA ARG A 105 -6.34 0.53 6.43
C ARG A 105 -6.95 -0.86 6.44
N ARG A 106 -8.04 -1.07 7.17
CA ARG A 106 -8.70 -2.38 7.30
C ARG A 106 -10.19 -2.26 7.06
N THR A 107 -10.74 -3.29 6.43
CA THR A 107 -12.19 -3.53 6.32
C THR A 107 -12.49 -4.91 6.90
N ASP A 108 -13.62 -5.12 7.57
CA ASP A 108 -14.16 -6.43 7.91
C ASP A 108 -15.62 -6.44 7.45
N THR A 109 -15.95 -7.30 6.49
CA THR A 109 -17.30 -7.33 5.91
C THR A 109 -17.65 -8.72 5.41
N SER A 110 -18.94 -8.93 5.11
CA SER A 110 -19.45 -10.12 4.46
C SER A 110 -20.24 -9.72 3.22
N VAL A 111 -19.90 -10.29 2.07
CA VAL A 111 -20.52 -10.00 0.77
C VAL A 111 -20.99 -11.28 0.10
N SER A 112 -22.04 -11.20 -0.72
CA SER A 112 -22.53 -12.31 -1.53
C SER A 112 -22.45 -11.95 -3.00
N LEU A 113 -21.62 -12.69 -3.75
CA LEU A 113 -21.25 -12.39 -5.13
C LEU A 113 -21.36 -13.65 -5.97
N ALA A 114 -21.60 -13.50 -7.27
CA ALA A 114 -21.43 -14.61 -8.19
C ALA A 114 -19.95 -14.86 -8.51
N ASP A 115 -19.68 -16.01 -9.12
CA ASP A 115 -18.34 -16.36 -9.60
C ASP A 115 -17.84 -15.32 -10.61
N GLY A 116 -16.70 -14.68 -10.31
CA GLY A 116 -16.11 -13.62 -11.13
C GLY A 116 -16.74 -12.23 -10.97
N GLU A 117 -17.75 -12.03 -10.13
CA GLU A 117 -18.31 -10.70 -9.86
C GLU A 117 -17.42 -9.91 -8.90
N SER A 118 -17.06 -8.69 -9.31
CA SER A 118 -16.33 -7.76 -8.44
C SER A 118 -17.27 -6.90 -7.62
N PHE A 119 -16.91 -6.63 -6.37
CA PHE A 119 -17.65 -5.70 -5.50
C PHE A 119 -16.71 -4.81 -4.69
N ILE A 120 -17.06 -3.53 -4.62
CA ILE A 120 -16.36 -2.56 -3.79
C ILE A 120 -16.83 -2.75 -2.34
N ILE A 121 -15.90 -3.20 -1.48
CA ILE A 121 -16.18 -3.44 -0.06
C ILE A 121 -15.86 -2.25 0.83
N SER A 122 -15.03 -1.32 0.36
CA SER A 122 -14.63 -0.13 1.11
C SER A 122 -14.06 0.94 0.19
N GLY A 123 -14.31 2.20 0.56
CA GLY A 123 -13.79 3.39 -0.11
C GLY A 123 -13.50 4.49 0.91
N LEU A 124 -12.40 5.22 0.72
CA LEU A 124 -12.06 6.39 1.53
C LEU A 124 -11.41 7.44 0.65
N ILE A 125 -11.88 8.68 0.77
CA ILE A 125 -11.23 9.87 0.21
C ILE A 125 -10.90 10.78 1.38
N SER A 126 -9.63 11.10 1.55
CA SER A 126 -9.13 11.97 2.62
C SER A 126 -8.41 13.16 2.01
N SER A 127 -8.78 14.37 2.42
CA SER A 127 -8.08 15.60 2.02
C SER A 127 -7.61 16.35 3.25
N ARG A 128 -6.33 16.73 3.28
CA ARG A 128 -5.71 17.51 4.34
C ARG A 128 -5.06 18.74 3.72
N ALA A 129 -5.56 19.93 4.07
CA ALA A 129 -4.95 21.20 3.69
C ALA A 129 -4.27 21.83 4.91
N ARG A 130 -2.98 22.18 4.78
CA ARG A 130 -2.24 23.00 5.75
C ARG A 130 -1.86 24.31 5.08
N SER A 131 -2.23 25.42 5.71
CA SER A 131 -1.82 26.75 5.31
C SER A 131 -0.92 27.33 6.40
N ALA A 132 0.30 27.71 6.06
CA ALA A 132 1.20 28.46 6.93
C ALA A 132 1.48 29.81 6.29
N VAL A 133 1.39 30.88 7.09
CA VAL A 133 1.65 32.24 6.63
C VAL A 133 2.71 32.83 7.55
N ASP A 134 3.92 32.97 7.02
CA ASP A 134 4.99 33.70 7.67
C ASP A 134 4.92 35.15 7.23
N LYS A 135 4.76 36.08 8.17
CA LYS A 135 4.66 37.52 7.86
C LYS A 135 5.53 38.35 8.79
N PHE A 136 6.09 39.43 8.25
CA PHE A 136 6.80 40.42 9.07
C PHE A 136 5.78 41.22 9.90
N PRO A 137 5.99 41.39 11.23
CA PRO A 137 5.05 42.12 12.08
C PRO A 137 4.89 43.57 11.61
N GLY A 138 3.64 44.05 11.56
CA GLY A 138 3.29 45.38 11.03
C GLY A 138 3.23 45.44 9.50
N LEU A 139 4.36 45.25 8.81
CA LEU A 139 4.44 45.40 7.35
C LEU A 139 3.63 44.35 6.58
N GLY A 140 3.48 43.15 7.12
CA GLY A 140 2.70 42.07 6.51
C GLY A 140 1.19 42.32 6.45
N ASP A 141 0.68 43.26 7.26
CA ASP A 141 -0.74 43.60 7.37
C ASP A 141 -1.14 44.82 6.52
N ILE A 142 -0.18 45.50 5.88
CA ILE A 142 -0.46 46.66 5.03
C ILE A 142 -1.24 46.20 3.77
N PRO A 143 -2.40 46.80 3.44
CA PRO A 143 -3.11 46.52 2.21
C PRO A 143 -2.22 46.76 0.99
N ILE A 144 -2.29 45.88 -0.02
CA ILE A 144 -1.51 45.95 -1.27
C ILE A 144 -0.01 45.65 -1.08
N LEU A 145 0.67 46.36 -0.17
CA LEU A 145 2.12 46.24 0.05
C LEU A 145 2.52 45.05 0.93
N GLY A 146 1.65 44.60 1.84
CA GLY A 146 1.93 43.50 2.76
C GLY A 146 2.12 42.14 2.08
N ALA A 147 1.71 42.00 0.81
CA ALA A 147 1.97 40.80 0.01
C ALA A 147 3.47 40.56 -0.27
N PHE A 148 4.30 41.62 -0.27
CA PHE A 148 5.75 41.50 -0.43
C PHE A 148 6.48 41.13 0.87
N PHE A 149 5.79 41.28 2.02
CA PHE A 149 6.32 41.03 3.37
C PHE A 149 5.68 39.82 4.05
N ARG A 150 4.98 38.98 3.27
CA ARG A 150 4.44 37.70 3.72
C ARG A 150 4.77 36.59 2.74
N GLN A 151 5.07 35.42 3.27
CA GLN A 151 5.22 34.17 2.55
C GLN A 151 4.12 33.23 3.00
N SER A 152 3.25 32.85 2.08
CA SER A 152 2.22 31.84 2.31
C SER A 152 2.64 30.52 1.67
N SER A 153 2.61 29.44 2.43
CA SER A 153 2.69 28.09 1.90
C SER A 153 1.35 27.39 2.12
N LEU A 154 0.82 26.81 1.04
CA LEU A 154 -0.37 25.98 1.07
C LEU A 154 0.05 24.58 0.64
N ARG A 155 -0.15 23.59 1.51
CA ARG A 155 0.10 22.19 1.23
C ARG A 155 -1.22 21.43 1.28
N ARG A 156 -1.58 20.75 0.18
CA ARG A 156 -2.76 19.89 0.11
C ARG A 156 -2.30 18.46 -0.13
N GLU A 157 -2.73 17.56 0.73
CA GLU A 157 -2.49 16.12 0.67
C GLU A 157 -3.84 15.44 0.46
N GLU A 158 -3.97 14.62 -0.60
CA GLU A 158 -5.17 13.85 -0.89
C GLU A 158 -4.83 12.36 -0.93
N THR A 159 -5.67 11.53 -0.31
CA THR A 159 -5.48 10.08 -0.24
C THR A 159 -6.78 9.38 -0.58
N GLU A 160 -6.71 8.51 -1.59
CA GLU A 160 -7.83 7.68 -2.02
C GLU A 160 -7.51 6.22 -1.72
N LEU A 161 -8.48 5.49 -1.18
CA LEU A 161 -8.41 4.05 -0.96
C LEU A 161 -9.67 3.43 -1.54
N LEU A 162 -9.49 2.35 -2.29
CA LEU A 162 -10.56 1.50 -2.77
C LEU A 162 -10.19 0.05 -2.53
N MET A 163 -11.05 -0.71 -1.85
CA MET A 163 -10.89 -2.14 -1.66
C MET A 163 -11.96 -2.87 -2.47
N ILE A 164 -11.51 -3.71 -3.41
CA ILE A 164 -12.35 -4.49 -4.31
C ILE A 164 -12.09 -5.96 -4.05
N VAL A 165 -13.16 -6.76 -4.07
CA VAL A 165 -13.10 -8.21 -3.94
C VAL A 165 -13.73 -8.86 -5.15
N THR A 166 -13.09 -9.91 -5.66
CA THR A 166 -13.59 -10.73 -6.78
C THR A 166 -13.35 -12.20 -6.43
N PRO A 167 -14.39 -12.98 -6.10
CA PRO A 167 -14.22 -14.40 -5.79
C PRO A 167 -14.24 -15.23 -7.08
N HIS A 168 -13.48 -16.32 -7.08
CA HIS A 168 -13.47 -17.30 -8.16
C HIS A 168 -13.63 -18.73 -7.63
N LEU A 169 -14.50 -19.53 -8.26
CA LEU A 169 -14.57 -20.97 -8.03
C LEU A 169 -13.50 -21.66 -8.88
N VAL A 170 -12.42 -22.07 -8.22
CA VAL A 170 -11.31 -22.79 -8.88
C VAL A 170 -11.43 -24.30 -8.66
N GLN A 171 -11.13 -25.05 -9.72
CA GLN A 171 -11.04 -26.52 -9.66
C GLN A 171 -9.57 -26.95 -9.54
N PRO A 172 -9.28 -28.03 -8.77
CA PRO A 172 -7.93 -28.57 -8.73
C PRO A 172 -7.50 -29.05 -10.11
N LEU A 173 -6.22 -28.84 -10.43
CA LEU A 173 -5.62 -29.37 -11.66
C LEU A 173 -5.57 -30.90 -11.59
N ALA A 174 -5.87 -31.56 -12.72
CA ALA A 174 -5.66 -33.00 -12.83
C ALA A 174 -4.16 -33.33 -12.66
N ALA A 175 -3.83 -34.50 -12.12
CA ALA A 175 -2.45 -34.89 -11.82
C ALA A 175 -1.49 -34.81 -13.03
N ASN A 176 -2.02 -34.96 -14.25
CA ASN A 176 -1.27 -34.90 -15.51
C ASN A 176 -1.54 -33.63 -16.33
N ALA A 177 -2.21 -32.64 -15.74
CA ALA A 177 -2.44 -31.36 -16.41
C ALA A 177 -1.11 -30.62 -16.59
N ARG A 178 -0.97 -29.89 -17.71
CA ARG A 178 0.14 -28.96 -17.87
C ARG A 178 -0.03 -27.86 -16.81
N LEU A 179 0.96 -27.72 -15.94
CA LEU A 179 0.98 -26.64 -14.96
C LEU A 179 1.02 -25.30 -15.70
N PRO A 180 0.29 -24.27 -15.23
CA PRO A 180 0.47 -22.92 -15.73
C PRO A 180 1.90 -22.44 -15.46
N GLU A 181 2.41 -21.55 -16.30
CA GLU A 181 3.73 -20.94 -16.08
C GLU A 181 3.75 -20.27 -14.70
N LEU A 182 4.67 -20.70 -13.83
CA LEU A 182 4.80 -20.11 -12.51
C LEU A 182 5.39 -18.70 -12.62
N PRO A 183 5.03 -17.76 -11.72
CA PRO A 183 5.70 -16.47 -11.64
C PRO A 183 7.22 -16.65 -11.53
N GLY A 184 7.97 -16.07 -12.47
CA GLY A 184 9.43 -16.18 -12.52
C GLY A 184 9.97 -17.48 -13.17
N GLU A 185 9.13 -18.38 -13.68
CA GLU A 185 9.60 -19.58 -14.41
C GLU A 185 10.42 -19.20 -15.65
N ARG A 186 10.01 -18.13 -16.35
CA ARG A 186 10.76 -17.56 -17.47
C ARG A 186 12.12 -16.98 -17.07
N LEU A 187 12.27 -16.54 -15.82
CA LEU A 187 13.55 -16.07 -15.27
C LEU A 187 14.43 -17.25 -14.84
N ARG A 188 13.86 -18.36 -14.38
CA ARG A 188 14.62 -19.58 -14.05
C ARG A 188 15.33 -20.18 -15.27
N ASN A 189 14.75 -20.03 -16.45
CA ASN A 189 15.33 -20.52 -17.71
C ASN A 189 16.11 -19.42 -18.46
N TYR A 190 16.31 -18.26 -17.85
CA TYR A 190 17.10 -17.17 -18.42
C TYR A 190 18.57 -17.32 -18.02
N ASP A 191 19.37 -17.93 -18.89
CA ASP A 191 20.84 -18.02 -18.78
C ASP A 191 21.49 -17.17 -19.89
N PRO A 192 21.73 -15.87 -19.65
CA PRO A 192 22.39 -15.03 -20.64
C PRO A 192 23.90 -15.29 -20.63
N SER A 193 24.43 -15.73 -21.76
CA SER A 193 25.89 -15.79 -21.99
C SER A 193 26.55 -14.44 -21.68
N TRP A 194 27.75 -14.44 -21.09
CA TRP A 194 28.46 -13.23 -20.62
C TRP A 194 28.56 -12.10 -21.67
N GLY A 195 28.70 -12.42 -22.96
CA GLY A 195 28.73 -11.42 -24.03
C GLY A 195 27.38 -10.72 -24.27
N ARG A 196 26.26 -11.39 -23.98
CA ARG A 196 24.92 -10.81 -24.11
C ARG A 196 24.60 -9.84 -22.97
N LEU A 197 25.06 -10.15 -21.75
CA LEU A 197 25.01 -9.25 -20.59
C LEU A 197 25.85 -8.00 -20.84
N PHE A 198 27.06 -8.15 -21.37
CA PHE A 198 27.98 -7.01 -21.49
C PHE A 198 27.75 -6.11 -22.72
N PHE A 199 27.28 -6.68 -23.84
CA PHE A 199 27.14 -5.93 -25.11
C PHE A 199 25.70 -5.60 -25.53
N LEU A 200 24.68 -6.27 -24.96
CA LEU A 200 23.28 -6.10 -25.36
C LEU A 200 22.34 -5.70 -24.21
N GLU A 201 22.85 -5.59 -22.98
CA GLU A 201 22.06 -5.13 -21.84
C GLU A 201 22.10 -3.59 -21.76
N ASN A 202 21.17 -2.98 -22.50
CA ASN A 202 21.10 -1.52 -22.67
C ASN A 202 20.32 -0.84 -21.54
N GLY A 203 20.20 -1.48 -20.37
CA GLY A 203 19.43 -1.00 -19.22
C GLY A 203 17.91 -0.85 -19.45
N ASN A 204 17.38 -1.36 -20.56
CA ASN A 204 15.98 -1.18 -20.93
C ASN A 204 15.17 -2.40 -20.46
N PHE A 205 14.85 -2.45 -19.17
CA PHE A 205 13.90 -3.41 -18.63
C PHE A 205 12.50 -2.98 -19.09
N GLU A 206 11.98 -3.58 -20.16
CA GLU A 206 10.59 -3.33 -20.57
C GLU A 206 9.66 -3.68 -19.39
N GLN A 207 9.08 -2.63 -18.79
CA GLN A 207 7.92 -2.71 -17.92
C GLN A 207 6.74 -3.23 -18.75
N ARG A 208 6.61 -4.54 -18.91
CA ARG A 208 5.46 -5.15 -19.57
C ARG A 208 4.83 -6.24 -18.69
N SER A 209 3.69 -5.85 -18.14
CA SER A 209 2.52 -6.68 -17.86
C SER A 209 2.76 -7.94 -17.02
N GLY A 210 2.78 -7.77 -15.69
CA GLY A 210 2.35 -8.84 -14.78
C GLY A 210 0.84 -9.07 -14.95
N LEU A 211 0.47 -10.27 -15.39
CA LEU A 211 -0.89 -10.66 -15.79
C LEU A 211 -1.73 -11.03 -14.55
N SER A 212 -2.93 -10.47 -14.34
CA SER A 212 -4.23 -10.91 -14.87
C SER A 212 -4.20 -11.97 -15.97
N GLN A 213 -4.37 -13.22 -15.57
CA GLN A 213 -5.28 -14.21 -16.17
C GLN A 213 -5.98 -14.92 -15.00
#